data_AF-A0A931WPJ5-F1
#
_entry.id   AF-A0A931WPJ5-F1
#
_cell.length_a   1.000
_cell.length_b   1.000
_cell.length_c   1.000
_cell.angle_alpha   90.00
_cell.angle_beta   90.00
_cell.angle_gamma   90.00
#
_symmetry.space_group_name_H-M   'P 1'
#
loop_
_entity.id
_entity.type
_entity.pdbx_description
1 polymer ?
#
loop_
_entity_poly.entity_id
_entity_poly.type
_entity_poly.pdbx_seq_one_letter_code
_entity_poly.pdbx_strand_id
1 'polypeptide(L)'
;MREYQYKAEEIPVSENSKRKILISRPIIPVILIKNQRLVGYEALLDSGADYNVFHSEIAEILGINLTRGKSRKIYGLGGQHIKGYVHKVELRLQGFSSFKSEVVFSKQIPEHAVGVLGNSGFFDHYEVTFDYDNKSIKIENSHSN
;
A
#
# COMPACT_ATOMS: atom_id res chain seq x y z
N MET A 1 -12.77 13.35 6.16
CA MET A 1 -11.44 13.88 5.81
C MET A 1 -10.44 13.53 6.90
N ARG A 2 -9.21 13.17 6.53
CA ARG A 2 -8.08 12.91 7.43
C ARG A 2 -6.80 13.42 6.79
N GLU A 3 -5.90 13.93 7.61
CA GLU A 3 -4.58 14.39 7.17
C GLU A 3 -3.48 13.50 7.72
N TYR A 4 -2.44 13.30 6.91
CA TYR A 4 -1.21 12.60 7.24
C TYR A 4 -0.01 13.47 6.85
N GLN A 5 1.13 13.19 7.46
CA GLN A 5 2.40 13.79 7.09
C GLN A 5 3.22 12.78 6.27
N TYR A 6 3.99 13.27 5.31
CA TYR A 6 4.97 12.44 4.63
C TYR A 6 5.99 11.90 5.63
N LYS A 7 6.43 10.66 5.43
CA LYS A 7 7.52 10.08 6.22
C LYS A 7 8.85 10.37 5.54
N ALA A 8 9.79 10.96 6.29
CA ALA A 8 11.14 11.21 5.81
C ALA A 8 12.03 9.99 6.12
N GLU A 9 12.81 9.58 5.13
CA GLU A 9 13.78 8.51 5.25
C GLU A 9 15.14 8.99 4.73
N GLU A 10 16.21 8.63 5.43
CA GLU A 10 17.57 8.91 4.97
C GLU A 10 18.00 7.88 3.94
N ILE A 11 18.31 8.32 2.73
CA ILE A 11 18.87 7.44 1.69
C ILE A 11 20.30 7.87 1.32
N PRO A 12 21.19 6.92 0.96
CA PRO A 12 22.50 7.24 0.40
C PRO A 12 22.37 8.09 -0.87
N VAL A 13 23.25 9.09 -1.05
CA VAL A 13 23.27 9.90 -2.30
C VAL A 13 23.67 9.08 -3.52
N SER A 14 24.42 7.99 -3.31
CA SER A 14 24.74 6.96 -4.29
C SER A 14 25.03 5.65 -3.57
N GLU A 15 25.07 4.54 -4.31
CA GLU A 15 25.15 3.16 -3.79
C GLU A 15 26.25 2.95 -2.71
N ASN A 16 27.37 3.66 -2.82
CA ASN A 16 28.51 3.54 -1.88
C ASN A 16 28.77 4.82 -1.06
N SER A 17 27.84 5.79 -1.07
CA SER A 17 28.04 7.07 -0.37
C SER A 17 27.71 6.97 1.11
N LYS A 18 28.62 7.45 1.97
CA LYS A 18 28.33 7.71 3.40
C LYS A 18 27.44 8.92 3.61
N ARG A 19 27.40 9.84 2.63
CA ARG A 19 26.51 11.01 2.67
C ARG A 19 25.09 10.54 2.38
N LYS A 20 24.15 10.99 3.21
CA LYS A 20 22.73 10.73 3.03
C LYS A 20 21.95 12.01 2.74
N ILE A 21 20.80 11.85 2.10
CA ILE A 21 19.78 12.89 1.93
C ILE A 21 18.47 12.38 2.52
N LEU A 22 17.63 13.31 2.98
CA LEU A 22 16.27 13.00 3.40
C LEU A 22 15.35 12.99 2.18
N ILE A 23 14.62 11.89 2.00
CA ILE A 23 13.52 11.82 1.04
C ILE A 23 12.22 11.59 1.79
N SER A 24 11.24 12.43 1.49
CA SER A 24 9.89 12.32 2.02
C SER A 24 9.02 11.46 1.10
N ARG A 25 8.35 10.45 1.65
CA ARG A 25 7.46 9.51 0.93
C ARG A 25 6.04 9.53 1.52
N PRO A 26 5.00 9.39 0.69
CA PRO A 26 3.61 9.40 1.16
C PRO A 26 3.20 8.04 1.73
N ILE A 27 3.71 7.70 2.90
CA ILE A 27 3.46 6.41 3.57
C ILE A 27 2.46 6.62 4.71
N ILE A 28 1.36 5.87 4.68
CA ILE A 28 0.29 5.94 5.69
C ILE A 28 0.09 4.58 6.38
N PRO A 29 -0.37 4.57 7.65
CA PRO A 29 -0.83 3.34 8.28
C PRO A 29 -2.20 2.94 7.75
N VAL A 30 -2.35 1.65 7.41
CA VAL A 30 -3.62 1.02 7.01
C VAL A 30 -3.81 -0.27 7.80
N ILE A 31 -5.06 -0.63 8.06
CA ILE A 31 -5.41 -1.91 8.68
C ILE A 31 -6.06 -2.80 7.62
N LEU A 32 -5.50 -3.98 7.41
CA LEU A 32 -6.10 -5.04 6.61
C LEU A 32 -6.91 -5.95 7.53
N ILE A 33 -8.12 -6.32 7.12
CA ILE A 33 -9.08 -7.07 7.93
C ILE A 33 -9.63 -8.24 7.11
N LYS A 34 -9.68 -9.42 7.73
CA LYS A 34 -10.35 -10.60 7.19
C LYS A 34 -10.98 -11.40 8.31
N ASN A 35 -12.30 -11.59 8.24
CA ASN A 35 -13.08 -12.25 9.31
C ASN A 35 -12.83 -11.53 10.66
N GLN A 36 -12.30 -12.22 11.66
CA GLN A 36 -11.98 -11.67 12.99
C GLN A 36 -10.50 -11.29 13.15
N ARG A 37 -9.70 -11.38 12.07
CA ARG A 37 -8.26 -11.07 12.09
C ARG A 37 -7.99 -9.71 11.46
N LEU A 38 -7.06 -8.98 12.05
CA LEU A 38 -6.64 -7.65 11.62
C LEU A 38 -5.12 -7.52 11.68
N VAL A 39 -4.55 -6.78 10.74
CA VAL A 39 -3.11 -6.49 10.66
C VAL A 39 -2.93 -5.03 10.31
N GLY A 40 -2.22 -4.28 11.17
CA GLY A 40 -1.76 -2.94 10.84
C GLY A 40 -0.51 -3.02 9.97
N TYR A 41 -0.42 -2.18 8.95
CA TYR A 41 0.72 -2.14 8.04
C TYR A 41 0.97 -0.74 7.52
N GLU A 42 2.22 -0.46 7.16
CA GLU A 42 2.58 0.79 6.49
C GLU A 42 2.51 0.58 4.98
N ALA A 43 1.87 1.51 4.28
CA ALA A 43 1.75 1.43 2.84
C ALA A 43 2.03 2.77 2.17
N LEU A 44 2.80 2.72 1.08
CA LEU A 44 3.04 3.81 0.16
C LEU A 44 1.77 4.06 -0.66
N LEU A 45 1.35 5.33 -0.73
CA LEU A 45 0.34 5.78 -1.69
C LEU A 45 1.01 5.98 -3.05
N ASP A 46 0.65 5.16 -4.03
CA ASP A 46 1.23 5.18 -5.36
C ASP A 46 0.14 5.13 -6.44
N SER A 47 -0.24 6.30 -6.95
CA SER A 47 -1.21 6.39 -8.05
C SER A 47 -0.68 5.82 -9.37
N GLY A 48 0.63 5.51 -9.47
CA GLY A 48 1.22 4.80 -10.60
C GLY A 48 1.07 3.28 -10.53
N ALA A 49 0.64 2.73 -9.39
CA ALA A 49 0.41 1.30 -9.24
C ALA A 49 -1.03 0.91 -9.63
N ASP A 50 -1.19 -0.16 -10.41
CA ASP A 50 -2.50 -0.64 -10.83
C ASP A 50 -3.35 -1.18 -9.66
N TYR A 51 -2.72 -1.76 -8.64
CA TYR A 51 -3.38 -2.53 -7.58
C TYR A 51 -2.82 -2.20 -6.21
N ASN A 52 -3.61 -2.50 -5.18
CA ASN A 52 -3.11 -2.67 -3.82
C ASN A 52 -2.23 -3.93 -3.73
N VAL A 53 -1.00 -3.80 -3.24
CA VAL A 53 0.01 -4.89 -3.22
C VAL A 53 0.69 -4.97 -1.85
N PHE A 54 0.71 -6.16 -1.26
CA PHE A 54 1.30 -6.39 0.07
C PHE A 54 2.11 -7.69 0.11
N HIS A 55 3.08 -7.75 1.04
CA HIS A 55 3.83 -8.99 1.27
C HIS A 55 2.87 -10.13 1.71
N SER A 56 3.16 -11.36 1.28
CA SER A 56 2.27 -12.50 1.51
C SER A 56 2.15 -12.95 2.96
N GLU A 57 3.09 -12.60 3.82
CA GLU A 57 2.99 -12.83 5.27
C GLU A 57 1.71 -12.21 5.85
N ILE A 58 1.26 -11.07 5.31
CA ILE A 58 0.00 -10.44 5.73
C ILE A 58 -1.19 -11.34 5.44
N ALA A 59 -1.18 -12.07 4.32
CA ALA A 59 -2.21 -13.05 4.01
C ALA A 59 -2.21 -14.20 5.02
N GLU A 60 -1.02 -14.68 5.42
CA GLU A 60 -0.87 -15.73 6.42
C GLU A 60 -1.43 -15.32 7.78
N ILE A 61 -1.07 -14.13 8.27
CA ILE A 61 -1.59 -13.58 9.54
C ILE A 61 -3.12 -13.43 9.48
N LEU A 62 -3.67 -13.03 8.33
CA LEU A 62 -5.12 -12.92 8.10
C LEU A 62 -5.81 -14.30 7.93
N GLY A 63 -5.08 -15.41 7.90
CA GLY A 63 -5.64 -16.75 7.68
C GLY A 63 -6.03 -17.06 6.25
N ILE A 64 -5.49 -16.32 5.30
CA ILE A 64 -5.80 -16.46 3.89
C ILE A 64 -4.87 -17.51 3.30
N ASN A 65 -5.46 -18.54 2.69
CA ASN A 65 -4.68 -19.45 1.86
C ASN A 65 -4.30 -18.73 0.55
N LEU A 66 -3.04 -18.30 0.49
CA LEU A 66 -2.49 -17.49 -0.59
C LEU A 66 -2.82 -18.04 -1.98
N THR A 67 -2.61 -19.34 -2.22
CA THR A 67 -2.70 -19.93 -3.56
C THR A 67 -4.13 -20.17 -4.04
N ARG A 68 -5.14 -20.00 -3.17
CA ARG A 68 -6.56 -20.02 -3.56
C ARG A 68 -6.99 -18.73 -4.26
N GLY A 69 -6.18 -17.67 -4.22
CA GLY A 69 -6.44 -16.42 -4.92
C GLY A 69 -6.17 -16.56 -6.43
N LYS A 70 -6.74 -15.66 -7.22
CA LYS A 70 -6.44 -15.61 -8.66
C LYS A 70 -4.99 -15.14 -8.85
N SER A 71 -4.17 -15.94 -9.53
CA SER A 71 -2.79 -15.54 -9.86
C SER A 71 -2.79 -14.33 -10.79
N ARG A 72 -1.93 -13.35 -10.51
CA ARG A 72 -1.74 -12.14 -11.33
C ARG A 72 -0.26 -11.78 -11.40
N LYS A 73 0.15 -11.23 -12.54
CA LYS A 73 1.48 -10.62 -12.72
C LYS A 73 1.36 -9.12 -12.44
N ILE A 74 2.30 -8.58 -11.67
CA ILE A 74 2.42 -7.15 -11.38
C ILE A 74 3.71 -6.66 -12.01
N TYR A 75 3.64 -5.59 -12.78
CA TYR A 75 4.76 -5.04 -13.53
C TYR A 75 5.25 -3.75 -12.89
N GLY A 76 6.58 -3.57 -12.84
CA GLY A 76 7.21 -2.31 -12.48
C GLY A 76 8.01 -1.74 -13.64
N LEU A 77 8.73 -0.64 -13.39
CA LEU A 77 9.51 0.08 -14.41
C LEU A 77 10.55 -0.79 -15.12
N GLY A 78 11.15 -1.76 -14.42
CA GLY A 78 12.22 -2.62 -14.96
C GLY A 78 11.76 -3.70 -15.94
N GLY A 79 10.48 -3.75 -16.33
CA GLY A 79 9.91 -4.75 -17.25
C GLY A 79 9.80 -6.17 -16.70
N GLN A 80 10.54 -6.49 -15.64
CA GLN A 80 10.33 -7.68 -14.83
C GLN A 80 9.00 -7.59 -14.07
N HIS A 81 8.41 -8.75 -13.81
CA HIS A 81 7.16 -8.85 -13.07
C HIS A 81 7.31 -9.73 -11.85
N ILE A 82 6.53 -9.41 -10.82
CA ILE A 82 6.30 -10.34 -9.71
C ILE A 82 4.97 -11.06 -9.89
N LYS A 83 4.90 -12.30 -9.38
CA LYS A 83 3.67 -13.08 -9.29
C LYS A 83 3.03 -12.84 -7.92
N GLY A 84 1.76 -12.51 -7.93
CA GLY A 84 0.94 -12.40 -6.73
C GLY A 84 -0.40 -13.09 -6.88
N TYR A 85 -1.16 -13.11 -5.79
CA TYR A 85 -2.48 -13.74 -5.70
C TYR A 85 -3.50 -12.75 -5.18
N VAL A 86 -4.55 -12.55 -5.95
CA VAL A 86 -5.62 -11.59 -5.63
C VAL A 86 -6.56 -12.20 -4.59
N HIS A 87 -6.81 -11.45 -3.51
CA HIS A 87 -7.77 -11.79 -2.47
C HIS A 87 -8.62 -10.58 -2.10
N LYS A 88 -9.87 -10.83 -1.68
CA LYS A 88 -10.75 -9.80 -1.14
C LYS A 88 -10.56 -9.69 0.36
N VAL A 89 -10.19 -8.52 0.83
CA VAL A 89 -10.05 -8.15 2.25
C VAL A 89 -10.79 -6.84 2.50
N GLU A 90 -10.98 -6.49 3.76
CA GLU A 90 -11.40 -5.14 4.12
C GLU A 90 -10.16 -4.30 4.42
N LEU A 91 -10.12 -3.08 3.89
CA LEU A 91 -9.13 -2.07 4.27
C LEU A 91 -9.80 -1.05 5.19
N ARG A 92 -9.05 -0.55 6.18
CA ARG A 92 -9.51 0.50 7.09
C ARG A 92 -8.40 1.52 7.33
N LEU A 93 -8.77 2.78 7.21
CA LEU A 93 -7.97 3.90 7.68
C LEU A 93 -8.55 4.42 9.00
N GLN A 94 -7.68 4.92 9.87
CA GLN A 94 -8.11 5.54 11.12
C GLN A 94 -9.06 6.70 10.84
N GLY A 95 -10.24 6.67 11.48
CA GLY A 95 -11.28 7.69 11.29
C GLY A 95 -12.24 7.44 10.13
N PHE A 96 -12.07 6.33 9.39
CA PHE A 96 -12.99 5.90 8.34
C PHE A 96 -13.57 4.51 8.64
N SER A 97 -14.74 4.24 8.05
CA SER A 97 -15.29 2.89 8.00
C SER A 97 -14.39 1.96 7.18
N SER A 98 -14.40 0.66 7.46
CA SER A 98 -13.76 -0.29 6.54
C SER A 98 -14.54 -0.42 5.24
N PHE A 99 -13.84 -0.76 4.16
CA PHE A 99 -14.43 -1.06 2.86
C PHE A 99 -13.74 -2.28 2.25
N LYS A 100 -14.47 -3.01 1.40
CA LYS A 100 -13.92 -4.19 0.72
C LYS A 100 -13.03 -3.75 -0.44
N SER A 101 -11.83 -4.32 -0.50
CA SER A 101 -10.86 -4.11 -1.58
C SER A 101 -10.31 -5.44 -2.07
N GLU A 102 -9.98 -5.49 -3.36
CA GLU A 102 -9.04 -6.49 -3.86
C GLU A 102 -7.62 -6.08 -3.46
N VAL A 103 -6.83 -7.06 -3.02
CA VAL A 103 -5.43 -6.89 -2.66
C VAL A 103 -4.64 -8.04 -3.26
N VAL A 104 -3.48 -7.72 -3.85
CA VAL A 104 -2.55 -8.71 -4.37
C VAL A 104 -1.48 -9.00 -3.34
N PHE A 105 -1.41 -10.26 -2.90
CA PHE A 105 -0.37 -10.72 -1.99
C PHE A 105 0.73 -11.45 -2.75
N SER A 106 2.00 -11.14 -2.48
CA SER A 106 3.14 -11.80 -3.14
C SER A 106 4.25 -12.18 -2.18
N LYS A 107 4.84 -13.37 -2.41
CA LYS A 107 6.07 -13.86 -1.76
C LYS A 107 7.35 -13.26 -2.36
N GLN A 108 7.23 -12.56 -3.48
CA GLN A 108 8.38 -11.98 -4.21
C GLN A 108 8.62 -10.52 -3.83
N ILE A 109 7.78 -9.95 -2.97
CA ILE A 109 8.05 -8.67 -2.31
C ILE A 109 9.02 -8.96 -1.17
N PRO A 110 10.08 -8.14 -0.96
CA PRO A 110 10.98 -8.33 0.17
C PRO A 110 10.25 -8.32 1.51
N GLU A 111 10.75 -9.10 2.47
CA GLU A 111 10.30 -9.02 3.86
C GLU A 111 10.52 -7.60 4.39
N HIS A 112 9.57 -7.12 5.20
CA HIS A 112 9.54 -5.75 5.75
C HIS A 112 9.42 -4.60 4.75
N ALA A 113 9.23 -4.86 3.44
CA ALA A 113 8.91 -3.81 2.48
C ALA A 113 7.54 -3.18 2.81
N VAL A 114 7.41 -1.86 2.63
CA VAL A 114 6.11 -1.20 2.74
C VAL A 114 5.13 -1.76 1.72
N GLY A 115 3.86 -1.81 2.09
CA GLY A 115 2.79 -2.12 1.15
C GLY A 115 2.66 -1.02 0.10
N VAL A 116 1.92 -1.29 -0.96
CA VAL A 116 1.54 -0.29 -1.96
C VAL A 116 0.03 -0.23 -2.02
N LEU A 117 -0.49 0.99 -1.95
CA LEU A 117 -1.89 1.30 -2.23
C LEU A 117 -1.96 1.92 -3.63
N GLY A 118 -2.73 1.30 -4.51
CA GLY A 118 -2.80 1.64 -5.94
C GLY A 118 -4.22 1.91 -6.40
N ASN A 119 -4.39 2.06 -7.72
CA ASN A 119 -5.64 2.46 -8.36
C ASN A 119 -6.81 1.56 -7.96
N SER A 120 -6.72 0.28 -8.36
CA SER A 120 -7.77 -0.69 -8.09
C SER A 120 -7.84 -1.04 -6.61
N GLY A 121 -8.85 -0.46 -5.95
CA GLY A 121 -9.15 -0.64 -4.54
C GLY A 121 -9.00 0.62 -3.71
N PHE A 122 -7.81 1.23 -3.62
CA PHE A 122 -7.61 2.37 -2.71
C PHE A 122 -7.96 3.71 -3.33
N PHE A 123 -7.32 4.09 -4.45
CA PHE A 123 -7.60 5.38 -5.10
C PHE A 123 -8.97 5.41 -5.78
N ASP A 124 -9.54 4.26 -6.14
CA ASP A 124 -10.94 4.17 -6.56
C ASP A 124 -11.94 4.49 -5.43
N HIS A 125 -11.52 4.36 -4.16
CA HIS A 125 -12.39 4.52 -2.99
C HIS A 125 -12.22 5.87 -2.29
N TYR A 126 -11.00 6.41 -2.25
CA TYR A 126 -10.70 7.67 -1.60
C TYR A 126 -10.20 8.72 -2.59
N GLU A 127 -10.61 9.96 -2.36
CA GLU A 127 -9.93 11.12 -2.92
C GLU A 127 -8.67 11.38 -2.09
N VAL A 128 -7.52 11.52 -2.78
CA VAL A 128 -6.20 11.70 -2.17
C VAL A 128 -5.54 12.93 -2.78
N THR A 129 -5.23 13.92 -1.94
CA THR A 129 -4.46 15.09 -2.34
C THR A 129 -3.06 15.03 -1.72
N PHE A 130 -2.05 15.24 -2.57
CA PHE A 130 -0.64 15.32 -2.18
C PHE A 130 -0.18 16.77 -2.21
N ASP A 131 0.23 17.30 -1.06
CA ASP A 131 0.90 18.59 -0.96
C ASP A 131 2.35 18.33 -0.55
N TYR A 132 3.21 18.21 -1.56
CA TYR A 132 4.60 17.86 -1.34
C TYR A 132 5.39 19.00 -0.70
N ASP A 133 5.06 20.26 -1.01
CA ASP A 133 5.78 21.41 -0.46
C ASP A 133 5.56 21.51 1.04
N ASN A 134 4.31 21.32 1.49
CA ASN A 134 3.97 21.28 2.91
C ASN A 134 4.14 19.89 3.56
N LYS A 135 4.57 18.88 2.79
CA LYS A 135 4.77 17.50 3.25
C LYS A 135 3.51 16.90 3.88
N SER A 136 2.33 17.25 3.37
CA SER A 136 1.04 16.80 3.88
C SER A 136 0.24 16.02 2.84
N ILE A 137 -0.60 15.11 3.33
CA ILE A 137 -1.46 14.25 2.53
C ILE A 137 -2.86 14.38 3.10
N LYS A 138 -3.83 14.70 2.26
CA LYS A 138 -5.25 14.75 2.63
C LYS A 138 -5.97 13.58 1.99
N ILE A 139 -6.78 12.88 2.78
CA ILE A 139 -7.60 11.75 2.33
C ILE A 139 -9.05 11.98 2.73
N GLU A 140 -9.98 11.77 1.82
CA GLU A 140 -11.41 11.81 2.08
C GLU A 140 -12.19 10.79 1.26
N ASN A 141 -13.41 10.45 1.68
CA ASN A 141 -14.24 9.52 0.93
C ASN A 141 -14.45 10.08 -0.47
N SER A 142 -14.24 9.26 -1.50
CA SER A 142 -14.59 9.67 -2.86
C SER A 142 -16.08 10.00 -2.90
N HIS A 143 -16.42 11.17 -3.46
CA HIS A 143 -17.79 11.51 -3.77
C HIS A 143 -18.27 10.52 -4.82
N SER A 144 -19.09 9.55 -4.42
CA SER A 144 -19.82 8.72 -5.38
C SER A 144 -20.70 9.65 -6.20
N ASN A 145 -20.40 9.79 -7.49
CA ASN A 145 -21.38 10.27 -8.47
C ASN A 145 -22.45 9.19 -8.70
#